data_AF-A0A6V7K205-F1
#
_entry.id   AF-A0A6V7K205-F1
#
_cell.length_a   1.000
_cell.length_b   1.000
_cell.length_c   1.000
_cell.angle_alpha   90.00
_cell.angle_beta   90.00
_cell.angle_gamma   90.00
#
_symmetry.space_group_name_H-M   'P 1'
#
loop_
_entity.id
_entity.type
_entity.pdbx_description
1 polymer ?
#
loop_
_entity_poly.entity_id
_entity_poly.type
_entity_poly.pdbx_seq_one_letter_code
_entity_poly.pdbx_strand_id
1 'polypeptide(L)'
;VLKNEVSSLAPDAASLISKGDGLVMTVHTVDPARAEKIKNEHQDKLRSKWHQVMTEVESRRNQAQKAEQLLKQYNNLIAEFEKWFREVPAKLEQANNYEGQLESFTEEFDKKQEEIEKLNNLCTELKKLNVGYPEAIRYSINTRWHEISSQFKRYSGSKDKEKVADKKMELQEVGNISALDFSTRSNKLREAISTISRSLNSTPLNGRDYELFLSQEDCLRKISNALSILKPSVEEMGYLAESTTLSMNKKEQCDQIKRFAEKLKDEWLTVNRHYTERYNRWVKASQKWKEIDQACWMFTEYMEKSSKLVKKLSVKTSRATLLEIENEIQQMQKMLHSIGTLYADILSHSSPEDITELQTTVDNAKRRWQQLLSEFNGLKE
;
A
#
# COMPACT_ATOMS: atom_id res chain seq x y z
N VAL A 1 18.10 -5.15 -3.19
CA VAL A 1 17.21 -5.16 -4.38
C VAL A 1 17.47 -3.93 -5.24
N LEU A 2 17.08 -2.72 -4.83
CA LEU A 2 17.28 -1.47 -5.61
C LEU A 2 18.71 -1.23 -6.11
N LYS A 3 19.74 -1.48 -5.27
CA LYS A 3 21.15 -1.37 -5.67
C LYS A 3 21.50 -2.32 -6.82
N ASN A 4 21.01 -3.56 -6.76
CA ASN A 4 21.34 -4.58 -7.76
C ASN A 4 20.63 -4.29 -9.09
N GLU A 5 19.37 -3.84 -9.04
CA GLU A 5 18.59 -3.46 -10.22
C GLU A 5 19.18 -2.24 -10.94
N VAL A 6 19.63 -1.24 -10.18
CA VAL A 6 20.27 -0.05 -10.75
C VAL A 6 21.66 -0.38 -11.28
N SER A 7 22.43 -1.23 -10.59
CA SER A 7 23.71 -1.74 -11.08
C SER A 7 23.57 -2.60 -12.34
N SER A 8 22.46 -3.33 -12.53
CA SER A 8 22.21 -4.06 -13.78
C SER A 8 21.77 -3.16 -14.94
N LEU A 9 21.08 -2.06 -14.65
CA LEU A 9 20.59 -1.12 -15.67
C LEU A 9 21.61 -0.05 -16.08
N ALA A 10 22.59 0.25 -15.22
CA ALA A 10 23.60 1.27 -15.48
C ALA A 10 24.45 1.05 -16.75
N PRO A 11 24.92 -0.18 -17.07
CA PRO A 11 25.65 -0.44 -18.30
C PRO A 11 24.80 -0.21 -19.55
N ASP A 12 23.53 -0.63 -19.51
CA ASP A 12 22.61 -0.49 -20.64
C ASP A 12 22.21 0.98 -20.86
N ALA A 13 21.96 1.72 -19.79
CA ALA A 13 21.69 3.16 -19.85
C ALA A 13 22.90 3.92 -20.41
N ALA A 14 24.12 3.61 -19.95
CA ALA A 14 25.35 4.21 -20.47
C ALA A 14 25.57 3.87 -21.96
N SER A 15 25.32 2.62 -22.35
CA SER A 15 25.41 2.15 -23.74
C SER A 15 24.39 2.86 -24.65
N LEU A 16 23.14 3.01 -24.21
CA LEU A 16 22.09 3.71 -24.95
C LEU A 16 22.38 5.20 -25.10
N ILE A 17 22.88 5.85 -24.04
CA ILE A 17 23.30 7.25 -24.09
C ILE A 17 24.50 7.39 -25.05
N SER A 18 25.51 6.52 -24.97
CA SER A 18 26.66 6.59 -25.89
C SER A 18 26.27 6.36 -27.36
N LYS A 19 25.39 5.38 -27.65
CA LYS A 19 24.88 5.14 -29.01
C LYS A 19 24.05 6.31 -29.53
N GLY A 20 23.22 6.90 -28.68
CA GLY A 20 22.45 8.08 -29.04
C GLY A 20 23.33 9.30 -29.32
N ASP A 21 24.45 9.46 -28.60
CA ASP A 21 25.43 10.52 -28.87
C ASP A 21 26.13 10.33 -30.21
N GLY A 22 26.52 9.09 -30.52
CA GLY A 22 27.04 8.75 -31.85
C GLY A 22 26.03 9.04 -32.97
N LEU A 23 24.75 8.76 -32.74
CA LEU A 23 23.67 9.07 -33.70
C LEU A 23 23.51 10.58 -33.89
N VAL A 24 23.48 11.37 -32.81
CA VAL A 24 23.40 12.84 -32.88
C VAL A 24 24.59 13.39 -33.68
N MET A 25 25.81 12.95 -33.37
CA MET A 25 27.02 13.40 -34.10
C MET A 25 26.98 13.04 -35.59
N THR A 26 26.54 11.82 -35.92
CA THR A 26 26.46 11.35 -37.31
C THR A 26 25.38 12.07 -38.11
N VAL A 27 24.24 12.38 -37.48
CA VAL A 27 23.16 13.13 -38.15
C VAL A 27 23.53 14.61 -38.27
N HIS A 28 24.29 15.17 -37.32
CA HIS A 28 24.65 16.59 -37.32
C HIS A 28 25.50 16.99 -38.53
N THR A 29 26.30 16.07 -39.09
CA THR A 29 27.12 16.33 -40.29
C THR A 29 26.28 16.42 -41.58
N VAL A 30 25.06 15.89 -41.59
CA VAL A 30 24.17 15.86 -42.77
C VAL A 30 22.96 16.78 -42.60
N ASP A 31 22.39 16.86 -41.39
CA ASP A 31 21.20 17.63 -41.05
C ASP A 31 21.28 18.13 -39.59
N PRO A 32 21.82 19.34 -39.37
CA PRO A 32 21.99 19.92 -38.04
C PRO A 32 20.67 20.13 -37.29
N ALA A 33 19.59 20.50 -38.00
CA ALA A 33 18.30 20.78 -37.37
C ALA A 33 17.65 19.50 -36.83
N ARG A 34 17.75 18.40 -37.58
CA ARG A 34 17.29 17.08 -37.14
C ARG A 34 18.15 16.51 -36.02
N ALA A 35 19.46 16.73 -36.04
CA ALA A 35 20.34 16.33 -34.95
C ALA A 35 20.00 17.04 -33.64
N GLU A 36 19.72 18.35 -33.69
CA GLU A 36 19.30 19.12 -32.52
C GLU A 36 17.96 18.62 -31.97
N LYS A 37 17.04 18.21 -32.85
CA LYS A 37 15.76 17.60 -32.43
C LYS A 37 15.97 16.25 -31.72
N ILE A 38 16.81 15.37 -32.27
CA ILE A 38 17.13 14.07 -31.64
C ILE A 38 17.81 14.27 -30.28
N LYS A 39 18.74 15.21 -30.21
CA LYS A 39 19.43 15.62 -28.99
C LYS A 39 18.44 16.05 -27.90
N ASN A 40 17.60 17.05 -28.21
CA ASN A 40 16.70 17.66 -27.23
C ASN A 40 15.50 16.75 -26.87
N GLU A 41 14.91 16.05 -27.84
CA GLU A 41 13.68 15.28 -27.62
C GLU A 41 13.91 13.88 -27.05
N HIS A 42 15.08 13.28 -27.29
CA HIS A 42 15.35 11.89 -26.91
C HIS A 42 16.58 11.75 -26.01
N GLN A 43 17.72 12.32 -26.40
CA GLN A 43 19.00 12.17 -25.70
C GLN A 43 18.97 12.87 -24.33
N ASP A 44 18.62 14.15 -24.30
CA ASP A 44 18.59 14.92 -23.05
C ASP A 44 17.46 14.48 -22.12
N LYS A 45 16.32 14.04 -22.68
CA LYS A 45 15.26 13.41 -21.88
C LYS A 45 15.71 12.09 -21.27
N LEU A 46 16.44 11.25 -22.01
CA LEU A 46 16.98 9.99 -21.49
C LEU A 46 17.99 10.26 -20.36
N ARG A 47 18.90 11.22 -20.54
CA ARG A 47 19.83 11.67 -19.49
C ARG A 47 19.09 12.18 -18.25
N SER A 48 18.11 13.05 -18.43
CA SER A 48 17.31 13.59 -17.33
C SER A 48 16.58 12.49 -16.55
N LYS A 49 15.95 11.53 -17.26
CA LYS A 49 15.27 10.39 -16.62
C LYS A 49 16.25 9.49 -15.89
N TRP A 50 17.39 9.18 -16.50
CA TRP A 50 18.43 8.38 -15.86
C TRP A 50 18.97 9.06 -14.59
N HIS A 51 19.23 10.37 -14.65
CA HIS A 51 19.67 11.14 -13.50
C HIS A 51 18.61 11.20 -12.39
N GLN A 52 17.33 11.33 -12.75
CA GLN A 52 16.22 11.27 -11.82
C GLN A 52 16.16 9.91 -11.10
N VAL A 53 16.24 8.81 -11.85
CA VAL A 53 16.25 7.45 -11.29
C VAL A 53 17.43 7.27 -10.33
N MET A 54 18.64 7.69 -10.72
CA MET A 54 19.82 7.61 -9.86
C MET A 54 19.65 8.41 -8.56
N THR A 55 19.12 9.64 -8.66
CA THR A 55 18.90 10.52 -7.50
C THR A 55 17.85 9.97 -6.56
N GLU A 56 16.74 9.44 -7.11
CA GLU A 56 15.66 8.86 -6.31
C GLU A 56 16.11 7.57 -5.60
N VAL A 57 16.85 6.72 -6.30
CA VAL A 57 17.42 5.49 -5.72
C VAL A 57 18.39 5.83 -4.60
N GLU A 58 19.27 6.80 -4.81
CA GLU A 58 20.26 7.20 -3.80
C GLU A 58 19.59 7.83 -2.57
N SER A 59 18.54 8.63 -2.78
CA SER A 59 17.71 9.18 -1.70
C SER A 59 17.03 8.06 -0.89
N ARG A 60 16.36 7.11 -1.56
CA ARG A 60 15.71 5.96 -0.91
C ARG A 60 16.74 5.09 -0.18
N ARG A 61 17.95 4.92 -0.74
CA ARG A 61 19.06 4.20 -0.10
C ARG A 61 19.47 4.86 1.21
N ASN A 62 19.68 6.17 1.20
CA ASN A 62 20.08 6.92 2.40
C ASN A 62 18.99 6.88 3.48
N GLN A 63 17.72 6.98 3.09
CA GLN A 63 16.59 6.83 4.02
C GLN A 63 16.54 5.43 4.64
N ALA A 64 16.69 4.37 3.85
CA ALA A 64 16.71 2.99 4.33
C ALA A 64 17.91 2.72 5.26
N GLN A 65 19.09 3.23 4.93
CA GLN A 65 20.28 3.09 5.77
C GLN A 65 20.13 3.81 7.11
N LYS A 66 19.53 5.02 7.11
CA LYS A 66 19.20 5.74 8.34
C LYS A 66 18.19 4.97 9.19
N ALA A 67 17.14 4.43 8.57
CA ALA A 67 16.14 3.59 9.23
C ALA A 67 16.76 2.35 9.88
N GLU A 68 17.65 1.65 9.18
CA GLU A 68 18.35 0.46 9.69
C GLU A 68 19.24 0.79 10.90
N GLN A 69 19.98 1.91 10.85
CA GLN A 69 20.80 2.37 11.98
C GLN A 69 19.94 2.69 13.20
N LEU A 70 18.81 3.39 13.01
CA LEU A 70 17.88 3.72 14.09
C LEU A 70 17.23 2.46 14.69
N LEU A 71 16.84 1.49 13.86
CA LEU A 71 16.32 0.19 14.33
C LEU A 71 17.36 -0.58 15.15
N LYS A 72 18.62 -0.57 14.71
CA LYS A 72 19.70 -1.23 15.45
C LYS A 72 19.92 -0.59 16.82
N GLN A 73 19.94 0.75 16.88
CA GLN A 73 20.04 1.48 18.15
C GLN A 73 18.84 1.18 19.07
N TYR A 74 17.63 1.17 18.51
CA TYR A 74 16.40 0.84 19.23
C TYR A 74 16.46 -0.59 19.82
N ASN A 75 16.83 -1.59 19.03
CA ASN A 75 16.93 -2.97 19.49
C ASN A 75 18.04 -3.17 20.54
N ASN A 76 19.17 -2.47 20.42
CA ASN A 76 20.22 -2.51 21.41
C ASN A 76 19.74 -1.95 22.76
N LEU A 77 19.07 -0.79 22.75
CA LEU A 77 18.51 -0.21 23.97
C LEU A 77 17.45 -1.11 24.60
N ILE A 78 16.60 -1.76 23.80
CA ILE A 78 15.67 -2.79 24.32
C ILE A 78 16.43 -3.88 25.08
N ALA A 79 17.46 -4.47 24.47
CA ALA A 79 18.21 -5.55 25.09
C ALA A 79 18.91 -5.10 26.38
N GLU A 80 19.44 -3.87 26.39
CA GLU A 80 20.06 -3.26 27.57
C GLU A 80 19.04 -3.02 28.69
N PHE A 81 17.84 -2.50 28.38
CA PHE A 81 16.77 -2.33 29.35
C PHE A 81 16.25 -3.67 29.88
N GLU A 82 16.07 -4.67 29.03
CA GLU A 82 15.65 -6.01 29.45
C GLU A 82 16.66 -6.68 30.38
N LYS A 83 17.97 -6.50 30.10
CA LYS A 83 19.03 -6.96 31.00
C LYS A 83 18.99 -6.20 32.32
N TRP A 84 18.92 -4.88 32.26
CA TRP A 84 18.88 -4.03 33.46
C TRP A 84 17.68 -4.35 34.35
N PHE A 85 16.48 -4.53 33.79
CA PHE A 85 15.29 -4.90 34.55
C PHE A 85 15.40 -6.24 35.29
N ARG A 86 16.27 -7.15 34.87
CA ARG A 86 16.54 -8.40 35.62
C ARG A 86 17.44 -8.17 36.83
N GLU A 87 18.35 -7.20 36.75
CA GLU A 87 19.35 -6.91 37.79
C GLU A 87 18.83 -5.92 38.84
N VAL A 88 17.91 -5.03 38.44
CA VAL A 88 17.38 -3.94 39.26
C VAL A 88 16.70 -4.37 40.56
N PRO A 89 15.86 -5.42 40.61
CA PRO A 89 15.23 -5.82 41.87
C PRO A 89 16.24 -6.14 42.97
N ALA A 90 17.31 -6.86 42.63
CA ALA A 90 18.38 -7.19 43.57
C ALA A 90 19.23 -5.96 43.96
N LYS A 91 19.48 -5.04 43.01
CA LYS A 91 20.20 -3.79 43.28
C LYS A 91 19.37 -2.82 44.15
N LEU A 92 18.06 -2.73 43.94
CA LEU A 92 17.14 -1.93 44.76
C LEU A 92 17.09 -2.43 46.22
N GLU A 93 17.07 -3.75 46.42
CA GLU A 93 17.10 -4.36 47.75
C GLU A 93 18.43 -4.08 48.48
N GLN A 94 19.55 -4.11 47.76
CA GLN A 94 20.88 -3.76 48.27
C GLN A 94 21.01 -2.26 48.61
N ALA A 95 20.52 -1.38 47.72
CA ALA A 95 20.49 0.06 47.92
C ALA A 95 19.62 0.51 49.11
N ASN A 96 18.59 -0.26 49.46
CA ASN A 96 17.78 -0.02 50.67
C ASN A 96 18.56 -0.28 51.98
N ASN A 97 19.64 -1.07 51.94
CA ASN A 97 20.38 -1.50 53.12
C ASN A 97 21.70 -0.74 53.34
N TYR A 98 22.27 -0.08 52.32
CA TYR A 98 23.57 0.61 52.39
C TYR A 98 23.58 1.96 51.64
N GLU A 99 23.92 3.05 52.34
CA GLU A 99 23.90 4.43 51.82
C GLU A 99 24.85 4.65 50.62
N GLY A 100 26.05 4.06 50.62
CA GLY A 100 26.98 4.14 49.48
C GLY A 100 26.51 3.38 48.23
N GLN A 101 25.62 2.38 48.38
CA GLN A 101 25.01 1.68 47.26
C GLN A 101 23.81 2.44 46.69
N LEU A 102 23.16 3.28 47.51
CA LEU A 102 22.10 4.19 47.07
C LEU A 102 22.64 5.29 46.15
N GLU A 103 23.80 5.87 46.45
CA GLU A 103 24.44 6.89 45.61
C GLU A 103 24.86 6.31 44.24
N SER A 104 25.51 5.13 44.24
CA SER A 104 25.87 4.42 42.99
C SER A 104 24.65 4.03 42.16
N PHE A 105 23.54 3.66 42.80
CA PHE A 105 22.30 3.33 42.08
C PHE A 105 21.61 4.60 41.54
N THR A 106 21.73 5.74 42.22
CA THR A 106 21.20 7.03 41.77
C THR A 106 21.88 7.48 40.47
N GLU A 107 23.21 7.41 40.41
CA GLU A 107 23.95 7.72 39.17
C GLU A 107 23.61 6.78 38.01
N GLU A 108 23.41 5.48 38.30
CA GLU A 108 22.98 4.50 37.30
C GLU A 108 21.54 4.78 36.82
N PHE A 109 20.65 5.19 37.73
CA PHE A 109 19.27 5.54 37.45
C PHE A 109 19.17 6.79 36.56
N ASP A 110 19.94 7.84 36.84
CA ASP A 110 19.96 9.07 36.02
C ASP A 110 20.44 8.79 34.59
N LYS A 111 21.47 7.95 34.42
CA LYS A 111 21.92 7.49 33.09
C LYS A 111 20.83 6.71 32.37
N LYS A 112 20.10 5.84 33.07
CA LYS A 112 18.99 5.07 32.50
C LYS A 112 17.77 5.95 32.16
N GLN A 113 17.59 7.06 32.86
CA GLN A 113 16.59 8.07 32.52
C GLN A 113 16.94 8.77 31.19
N GLU A 114 18.20 9.11 30.93
CA GLU A 114 18.56 9.64 29.60
C GLU A 114 18.37 8.59 28.49
N GLU A 115 18.65 7.33 28.78
CA GLU A 115 18.48 6.23 27.82
C GLU A 115 17.01 5.94 27.50
N ILE A 116 16.08 6.09 28.46
CA ILE A 116 14.64 5.90 28.22
C ILE A 116 14.08 7.04 27.36
N GLU A 117 14.58 8.26 27.55
CA GLU A 117 14.26 9.41 26.69
C GLU A 117 14.81 9.21 25.28
N LYS A 118 16.05 8.73 25.14
CA LYS A 118 16.65 8.36 23.85
C LYS A 118 15.83 7.27 23.15
N LEU A 119 15.39 6.23 23.88
CA LEU A 119 14.53 5.17 23.34
C LEU A 119 13.21 5.74 22.80
N ASN A 120 12.56 6.63 23.56
CA ASN A 120 11.31 7.28 23.15
C ASN A 120 11.50 8.19 21.92
N ASN A 121 12.60 8.95 21.86
CA ASN A 121 12.95 9.77 20.70
C ASN A 121 13.20 8.92 19.45
N LEU A 122 13.92 7.80 19.56
CA LEU A 122 14.13 6.86 18.45
C LEU A 122 12.80 6.31 17.90
N CYS A 123 11.81 6.05 18.77
CA CYS A 123 10.48 5.62 18.34
C CYS A 123 9.76 6.69 17.49
N THR A 124 9.87 7.96 17.89
CA THR A 124 9.28 9.06 17.11
C THR A 124 9.95 9.23 15.75
N GLU A 125 11.27 9.06 15.67
CA GLU A 125 12.04 9.13 14.43
C GLU A 125 11.74 7.93 13.51
N LEU A 126 11.62 6.71 14.07
CA LEU A 126 11.20 5.51 13.31
C LEU A 126 9.76 5.64 12.78
N LYS A 127 8.85 6.25 13.56
CA LYS A 127 7.47 6.55 13.13
C LYS A 127 7.44 7.56 11.99
N LYS A 128 8.27 8.62 12.04
CA LYS A 128 8.40 9.59 10.93
C LYS A 128 8.93 8.94 9.64
N LEU A 129 9.78 7.92 9.77
CA LEU A 129 10.34 7.18 8.63
C LEU A 129 9.44 6.03 8.14
N ASN A 130 8.24 5.83 8.71
CA ASN A 130 7.33 4.72 8.40
C ASN A 130 7.98 3.33 8.50
N VAL A 131 8.88 3.16 9.47
CA VAL A 131 9.58 1.89 9.71
C VAL A 131 8.80 1.10 10.75
N GLY A 132 8.53 -0.18 10.48
CA GLY A 132 7.91 -1.08 11.45
C GLY A 132 8.90 -1.46 12.55
N TYR A 133 8.48 -1.33 13.82
CA TYR A 133 9.24 -1.79 14.98
C TYR A 133 8.30 -2.38 16.04
N PRO A 134 8.78 -3.26 16.94
CA PRO A 134 7.95 -3.84 18.01
C PRO A 134 7.51 -2.79 19.04
N GLU A 135 6.40 -2.10 18.79
CA GLU A 135 5.89 -1.03 19.66
C GLU A 135 5.41 -1.57 21.02
N ALA A 136 4.93 -2.82 21.07
CA ALA A 136 4.54 -3.50 22.30
C ALA A 136 5.68 -3.63 23.32
N ILE A 137 6.91 -3.83 22.84
CA ILE A 137 8.09 -3.98 23.70
C ILE A 137 8.43 -2.63 24.36
N ARG A 138 8.33 -1.53 23.61
CA ARG A 138 8.52 -0.17 24.15
C ARG A 138 7.54 0.14 25.29
N TYR A 139 6.26 -0.17 25.11
CA TYR A 139 5.26 0.08 26.17
C TYR A 139 5.57 -0.76 27.42
N SER A 140 5.91 -2.05 27.25
CA SER A 140 6.33 -2.92 28.36
C SER A 140 7.53 -2.35 29.12
N ILE A 141 8.55 -1.85 28.39
CA ILE A 141 9.73 -1.22 28.97
C ILE A 141 9.36 0.06 29.75
N ASN A 142 8.55 0.95 29.18
CA ASN A 142 8.11 2.18 29.86
C ASN A 142 7.28 1.88 31.13
N THR A 143 6.43 0.85 31.11
CA THR A 143 5.67 0.43 32.29
C THR A 143 6.59 -0.09 33.40
N ARG A 144 7.55 -0.96 33.06
CA ARG A 144 8.54 -1.47 34.02
C ARG A 144 9.44 -0.36 34.57
N TRP A 145 9.85 0.57 33.72
CA TRP A 145 10.59 1.76 34.13
C TRP A 145 9.80 2.59 35.15
N HIS A 146 8.51 2.80 34.92
CA HIS A 146 7.64 3.55 35.84
C HIS A 146 7.49 2.84 37.20
N GLU A 147 7.32 1.52 37.19
CA GLU A 147 7.24 0.71 38.41
C GLU A 147 8.53 0.81 39.24
N ILE A 148 9.68 0.65 38.59
CA ILE A 148 11.01 0.78 39.21
C ILE A 148 11.24 2.21 39.72
N SER A 149 10.86 3.23 38.95
CA SER A 149 10.96 4.64 39.36
C SER A 149 10.14 4.93 40.61
N SER A 150 8.94 4.36 40.70
CA SER A 150 8.06 4.49 41.87
C SER A 150 8.65 3.79 43.10
N GLN A 151 9.22 2.59 42.92
CA GLN A 151 9.90 1.87 43.99
C GLN A 151 11.15 2.63 44.47
N PHE A 152 11.99 3.11 43.54
CA PHE A 152 13.18 3.89 43.87
C PHE A 152 12.85 5.16 44.67
N LYS A 153 11.81 5.92 44.28
CA LYS A 153 11.33 7.10 45.02
C LYS A 153 10.85 6.78 46.45
N ARG A 154 10.41 5.55 46.71
CA ARG A 154 10.03 5.11 48.06
C ARG A 154 11.25 4.76 48.91
N TYR A 155 12.28 4.15 48.31
CA TYR A 155 13.52 3.77 48.98
C TYR A 155 14.47 4.95 49.22
N SER A 156 14.49 5.95 48.34
CA SER A 156 15.24 7.19 48.50
C SER A 156 14.64 8.14 49.57
N GLY A 157 13.93 7.59 50.56
CA GLY A 157 13.01 8.25 51.48
C GLY A 157 13.30 9.72 51.81
N SER A 158 12.32 10.58 51.54
CA SER A 158 11.97 11.69 52.43
C SER A 158 13.13 12.56 52.97
N LYS A 159 13.94 13.17 52.08
CA LYS A 159 14.83 14.30 52.44
C LYS A 159 14.50 15.66 51.80
N ASP A 160 13.45 15.77 50.97
CA ASP A 160 12.96 17.05 50.45
C ASP A 160 11.42 17.14 50.50
N LYS A 161 10.89 17.27 51.72
CA LYS A 161 9.60 17.93 51.96
C LYS A 161 9.85 19.34 52.49
N GLU A 162 10.45 20.20 51.67
CA GLU A 162 10.35 21.66 51.70
C GLU A 162 11.38 22.22 50.73
N LYS A 163 10.90 22.67 49.55
CA LYS A 163 11.57 23.50 48.51
C LYS A 163 11.36 23.03 47.07
N VAL A 164 10.20 22.44 46.75
CA VAL A 164 9.65 22.55 45.38
C VAL A 164 8.12 22.72 45.46
N ALA A 165 7.66 23.58 46.37
CA ALA A 165 6.45 24.36 46.10
C ALA A 165 6.94 25.60 45.33
N ASP A 166 6.27 25.93 44.23
CA ASP A 166 6.63 27.01 43.30
C ASP A 166 7.73 26.72 42.29
N LYS A 167 7.61 25.58 41.59
CA LYS A 167 7.77 25.60 40.14
C LYS A 167 6.70 24.74 39.50
N LYS A 168 5.66 25.44 39.07
CA LYS A 168 4.72 25.05 38.04
C LYS A 168 5.55 24.69 36.79
N MET A 169 5.94 23.43 36.66
CA MET A 169 6.40 22.86 35.41
C MET A 169 5.64 21.56 35.25
N GLU A 170 4.82 21.56 34.21
CA GLU A 170 4.10 20.43 33.66
C GLU A 170 5.03 19.21 33.58
N LEU A 171 5.01 18.38 34.63
CA LEU A 171 5.45 17.00 34.54
C LEU A 171 4.42 16.31 33.67
N GLN A 172 4.72 16.22 32.38
CA GLN A 172 3.97 15.45 31.40
C GLN A 172 3.58 14.10 32.01
N GLU A 173 2.28 13.88 32.10
CA GLU A 173 1.61 12.60 32.28
C GLU A 173 2.00 11.66 31.13
N VAL A 174 3.21 11.12 31.17
CA VAL A 174 3.61 10.05 30.27
C VAL A 174 3.05 8.75 30.85
N GLY A 175 1.79 8.43 30.51
CA GLY A 175 1.25 7.09 30.72
C GLY A 175 -0.26 6.96 30.88
N ASN A 176 -0.96 8.00 31.36
CA ASN A 176 -2.42 7.96 31.48
C ASN A 176 -3.03 8.97 30.51
N ILE A 177 -3.50 8.48 29.36
CA ILE A 177 -4.35 9.30 28.49
C ILE A 177 -5.66 9.57 29.23
N SER A 178 -6.07 10.84 29.31
CA SER A 178 -7.36 11.16 29.94
C SER A 178 -8.50 10.54 29.13
N ALA A 179 -9.64 10.22 29.77
CA ALA A 179 -10.81 9.71 29.06
C ALA A 179 -11.29 10.68 27.97
N LEU A 180 -11.07 11.99 28.16
CA LEU A 180 -11.37 13.03 27.19
C LEU A 180 -10.42 12.99 25.98
N ASP A 181 -9.12 12.81 26.20
CA ASP A 181 -8.13 12.68 25.13
C ASP A 181 -8.32 11.39 24.35
N PHE A 182 -8.62 10.29 25.04
CA PHE A 182 -8.98 9.02 24.41
C PHE A 182 -10.22 9.19 23.52
N SER A 183 -11.27 9.84 24.04
CA SER A 183 -12.49 10.11 23.27
C SER A 183 -12.20 10.99 22.04
N THR A 184 -11.39 12.03 22.19
CA THR A 184 -11.03 12.94 21.10
C THR A 184 -10.25 12.22 20.00
N ARG A 185 -9.25 11.39 20.37
CA ARG A 185 -8.50 10.57 19.41
C ARG A 185 -9.38 9.52 18.74
N SER A 186 -10.23 8.84 19.51
CA SER A 186 -11.20 7.86 18.99
C SER A 186 -12.13 8.51 17.96
N ASN A 187 -12.70 9.68 18.27
CA ASN A 187 -13.61 10.37 17.35
C ASN A 187 -12.93 10.80 16.05
N LYS A 188 -11.69 11.29 16.09
CA LYS A 188 -10.92 11.60 14.87
C LYS A 188 -10.73 10.37 13.97
N LEU A 189 -10.41 9.22 14.55
CA LEU A 189 -10.28 7.98 13.79
C LEU A 189 -11.62 7.50 13.23
N ARG A 190 -12.70 7.62 14.01
CA ARG A 190 -14.06 7.29 13.57
C ARG A 190 -14.54 8.18 12.42
N GLU A 191 -14.19 9.46 12.41
CA GLU A 191 -14.46 10.37 11.28
C GLU A 191 -13.69 9.97 10.02
N ALA A 192 -12.41 9.59 10.17
CA ALA A 192 -11.60 9.08 9.06
C ALA A 192 -12.18 7.77 8.50
N ILE A 193 -12.58 6.83 9.37
CA ILE A 193 -13.27 5.59 8.99
C ILE A 193 -14.60 5.89 8.31
N SER A 194 -15.38 6.85 8.82
CA SER A 194 -16.64 7.29 8.20
C SER A 194 -16.41 7.85 6.80
N THR A 195 -15.32 8.60 6.60
CA THR A 195 -14.93 9.11 5.28
C THR A 195 -14.62 7.97 4.31
N ILE A 196 -13.86 6.96 4.75
CA ILE A 196 -13.60 5.77 3.93
C ILE A 196 -14.91 5.03 3.59
N SER A 197 -15.79 4.88 4.58
CA SER A 197 -17.10 4.25 4.38
C SER A 197 -17.95 5.02 3.36
N ARG A 198 -17.95 6.36 3.39
CA ARG A 198 -18.64 7.17 2.37
C ARG A 198 -18.02 6.97 0.98
N SER A 199 -16.69 6.92 0.87
CA SER A 199 -16.00 6.65 -0.40
C SER A 199 -16.27 5.25 -0.96
N LEU A 200 -16.44 4.24 -0.10
CA LEU A 200 -16.88 2.90 -0.53
C LEU A 200 -18.33 2.87 -1.03
N ASN A 201 -19.17 3.77 -0.51
CA ASN A 201 -20.58 3.89 -0.86
C ASN A 201 -20.85 4.98 -1.92
N SER A 202 -19.82 5.62 -2.46
CA SER A 202 -19.95 6.56 -3.56
C SER A 202 -19.73 5.87 -4.91
N THR A 203 -20.23 6.50 -5.97
CA THR A 203 -19.83 6.18 -7.35
C THR A 203 -18.29 6.27 -7.47
N PRO A 204 -17.62 5.32 -8.14
CA PRO A 204 -18.16 4.23 -8.96
C PRO A 204 -18.44 2.91 -8.21
N LEU A 205 -18.12 2.82 -6.91
CA LEU A 205 -18.04 1.54 -6.18
C LEU A 205 -19.39 1.02 -5.67
N ASN A 206 -20.38 1.89 -5.49
CA ASN A 206 -21.73 1.52 -5.05
C ASN A 206 -22.69 1.18 -6.19
N GLY A 207 -22.19 1.25 -7.42
CA GLY A 207 -22.96 1.10 -8.65
C GLY A 207 -23.13 -0.35 -9.13
N ARG A 208 -23.40 -0.49 -10.42
CA ARG A 208 -23.34 -1.78 -11.12
C ARG A 208 -21.88 -2.27 -11.25
N ASP A 209 -21.68 -3.53 -11.66
CA ASP A 209 -20.34 -4.15 -11.68
C ASP A 209 -19.37 -3.37 -12.57
N TYR A 210 -19.86 -2.83 -13.68
CA TYR A 210 -19.05 -2.13 -14.68
C TYR A 210 -19.33 -0.61 -14.73
N GLU A 211 -19.99 -0.04 -13.71
CA GLU A 211 -20.25 1.40 -13.67
C GLU A 211 -18.94 2.17 -13.53
N LEU A 212 -18.61 3.04 -14.49
CA LEU A 212 -17.33 3.74 -14.60
C LEU A 212 -16.14 2.82 -14.33
N PHE A 213 -16.17 1.63 -14.94
CA PHE A 213 -15.33 0.48 -14.60
C PHE A 213 -13.83 0.82 -14.50
N LEU A 214 -13.32 1.60 -15.46
CA LEU A 214 -11.90 2.00 -15.52
C LEU A 214 -11.45 2.80 -14.28
N SER A 215 -12.37 3.51 -13.62
CA SER A 215 -12.06 4.31 -12.43
C SER A 215 -12.15 3.51 -11.13
N GLN A 216 -12.78 2.33 -11.13
CA GLN A 216 -13.01 1.54 -9.92
C GLN A 216 -11.69 1.07 -9.27
N GLU A 217 -10.71 0.65 -10.08
CA GLU A 217 -9.40 0.19 -9.59
C GLU A 217 -8.68 1.29 -8.80
N ASP A 218 -8.66 2.50 -9.35
CA ASP A 218 -8.04 3.67 -8.72
C ASP A 218 -8.71 4.04 -7.40
N CYS A 219 -10.05 4.00 -7.35
CA CYS A 219 -10.81 4.26 -6.13
C CYS A 219 -10.52 3.20 -5.06
N LEU A 220 -10.55 1.91 -5.41
CA LEU A 220 -10.25 0.81 -4.49
C LEU A 220 -8.81 0.89 -3.97
N ARG A 221 -7.84 1.22 -4.83
CA ARG A 221 -6.44 1.42 -4.44
C ARG A 221 -6.27 2.57 -3.46
N LYS A 222 -6.92 3.71 -3.68
CA LYS A 222 -6.92 4.85 -2.75
C LYS A 222 -7.49 4.47 -1.38
N ILE A 223 -8.60 3.71 -1.36
CA ILE A 223 -9.24 3.24 -0.14
C ILE A 223 -8.34 2.23 0.60
N SER A 224 -7.72 1.29 -0.11
CA SER A 224 -6.76 0.33 0.45
C SER A 224 -5.60 1.04 1.16
N ASN A 225 -5.03 2.06 0.51
CA ASN A 225 -3.96 2.87 1.10
C ASN A 225 -4.44 3.60 2.36
N ALA A 226 -5.64 4.19 2.33
CA ALA A 226 -6.21 4.87 3.50
C ALA A 226 -6.44 3.90 4.67
N LEU A 227 -6.95 2.69 4.41
CA LEU A 227 -7.07 1.63 5.42
C LEU A 227 -5.68 1.24 5.96
N SER A 228 -4.69 1.04 5.11
CA SER A 228 -3.33 0.72 5.56
C SER A 228 -2.71 1.81 6.46
N ILE A 229 -3.02 3.08 6.19
CA ILE A 229 -2.55 4.22 7.00
C ILE A 229 -3.25 4.27 8.36
N LEU A 230 -4.56 3.99 8.42
CA LEU A 230 -5.32 4.06 9.67
C LEU A 230 -5.13 2.84 10.57
N LYS A 231 -4.79 1.67 10.01
CA LYS A 231 -4.68 0.41 10.73
C LYS A 231 -3.79 0.50 12.00
N PRO A 232 -2.56 1.04 11.94
CA PRO A 232 -1.72 1.15 13.13
C PRO A 232 -2.34 2.01 14.23
N SER A 233 -3.03 3.09 13.87
CA SER A 233 -3.67 3.99 14.85
C SER A 233 -4.91 3.36 15.50
N VAL A 234 -5.66 2.52 14.78
CA VAL A 234 -6.78 1.78 15.36
C VAL A 234 -6.28 0.68 16.31
N GLU A 235 -5.20 -0.02 15.94
CA GLU A 235 -4.53 -1.00 16.81
C GLU A 235 -3.96 -0.32 18.07
N GLU A 236 -3.28 0.83 17.92
CA GLU A 236 -2.79 1.67 19.03
C GLU A 236 -3.92 2.01 20.01
N MET A 237 -5.09 2.44 19.51
CA MET A 237 -6.24 2.76 20.36
C MET A 237 -6.80 1.55 21.10
N GLY A 238 -6.74 0.35 20.53
CA GLY A 238 -7.11 -0.89 21.20
C GLY A 238 -6.21 -1.18 22.40
N TYR A 239 -4.89 -1.10 22.19
CA TYR A 239 -3.90 -1.27 23.26
C TYR A 239 -3.98 -0.17 24.34
N LEU A 240 -4.20 1.08 23.94
CA LEU A 240 -4.41 2.19 24.86
C LEU A 240 -5.66 1.99 25.72
N ALA A 241 -6.74 1.44 25.15
CA ALA A 241 -7.94 1.12 25.92
C ALA A 241 -7.67 0.05 26.98
N GLU A 242 -7.01 -1.04 26.61
CA GLU A 242 -6.66 -2.12 27.53
C GLU A 242 -5.73 -1.65 28.65
N SER A 243 -4.66 -0.94 28.32
CA SER A 243 -3.69 -0.43 29.30
C SER A 243 -4.29 0.61 30.24
N THR A 244 -5.07 1.57 29.72
CA THR A 244 -5.69 2.64 30.53
C THR A 244 -6.78 2.08 31.45
N THR A 245 -7.54 1.08 30.99
CA THR A 245 -8.58 0.46 31.83
C THR A 245 -8.02 -0.40 32.96
N LEU A 246 -6.77 -0.88 32.84
CA LEU A 246 -6.06 -1.60 33.91
C LEU A 246 -5.48 -0.66 34.98
N SER A 247 -5.10 0.57 34.62
CA SER A 247 -4.52 1.56 35.55
C SER A 247 -5.56 2.47 36.22
N MET A 248 -6.80 2.51 35.69
CA MET A 248 -7.86 3.38 36.18
C MET A 248 -8.66 2.80 37.35
N ASN A 249 -8.78 3.58 38.43
CA ASN A 249 -9.58 3.21 39.62
C ASN A 249 -11.06 3.58 39.50
N LYS A 250 -11.45 4.45 38.54
CA LYS A 250 -12.83 4.94 38.37
C LYS A 250 -13.58 4.12 37.33
N LYS A 251 -14.53 3.29 37.79
CA LYS A 251 -15.33 2.38 36.95
C LYS A 251 -16.04 3.07 35.76
N GLU A 252 -16.64 4.23 35.97
CA GLU A 252 -17.36 4.96 34.91
C GLU A 252 -16.45 5.39 33.75
N GLN A 253 -15.22 5.82 34.05
CA GLN A 253 -14.25 6.21 33.02
C GLN A 253 -13.72 4.98 32.26
N CYS A 254 -13.50 3.86 32.96
CA CYS A 254 -13.16 2.59 32.33
C CYS A 254 -14.26 2.13 31.35
N ASP A 255 -15.53 2.16 31.79
CA ASP A 255 -16.65 1.74 30.96
C ASP A 255 -16.82 2.66 29.74
N GLN A 256 -16.56 3.96 29.89
CA GLN A 256 -16.57 4.91 28.78
C GLN A 256 -15.48 4.60 27.74
N ILE A 257 -14.24 4.38 28.17
CA ILE A 257 -13.11 4.04 27.28
C ILE A 257 -13.39 2.73 26.54
N LYS A 258 -13.88 1.70 27.23
CA LYS A 258 -14.24 0.41 26.62
C LYS A 258 -15.29 0.56 25.53
N ARG A 259 -16.37 1.31 25.79
CA ARG A 259 -17.42 1.56 24.78
C ARG A 259 -16.89 2.27 23.54
N PHE A 260 -16.00 3.26 23.70
CA PHE A 260 -15.39 3.94 22.57
C PHE A 260 -14.45 3.01 21.78
N ALA A 261 -13.68 2.16 22.46
CA ALA A 261 -12.78 1.20 21.83
C ALA A 261 -13.56 0.11 21.06
N GLU A 262 -14.60 -0.47 21.65
CA GLU A 262 -15.50 -1.44 21.01
C GLU A 262 -16.14 -0.84 19.76
N LYS A 263 -16.71 0.37 19.88
CA LYS A 263 -17.36 1.03 18.75
C LYS A 263 -16.39 1.33 17.61
N LEU A 264 -15.18 1.81 17.93
CA LEU A 264 -14.13 2.03 16.93
C LEU A 264 -13.73 0.72 16.23
N LYS A 265 -13.60 -0.38 16.99
CA LYS A 265 -13.29 -1.71 16.46
C LYS A 265 -14.39 -2.23 15.55
N ASP A 266 -15.66 -2.08 15.92
CA ASP A 266 -16.80 -2.53 15.11
C ASP A 266 -16.90 -1.75 13.79
N GLU A 267 -16.73 -0.42 13.84
CA GLU A 267 -16.70 0.43 12.64
C GLU A 267 -15.51 0.06 11.73
N TRP A 268 -14.34 -0.22 12.32
CA TRP A 268 -13.15 -0.67 11.61
C TRP A 268 -13.36 -2.02 10.91
N LEU A 269 -13.89 -3.02 11.61
CA LEU A 269 -14.17 -4.33 11.03
C LEU A 269 -15.22 -4.25 9.92
N THR A 270 -16.25 -3.42 10.12
CA THR A 270 -17.31 -3.21 9.13
C THR A 270 -16.77 -2.58 7.84
N VAL A 271 -15.95 -1.53 7.94
CA VAL A 271 -15.38 -0.89 6.73
C VAL A 271 -14.43 -1.82 5.98
N ASN A 272 -13.64 -2.63 6.69
CA ASN A 272 -12.76 -3.62 6.07
C ASN A 272 -13.56 -4.71 5.34
N ARG A 273 -14.63 -5.22 5.95
CA ARG A 273 -15.53 -6.19 5.31
C ARG A 273 -16.11 -5.63 4.01
N HIS A 274 -16.67 -4.42 4.05
CA HIS A 274 -17.22 -3.77 2.85
C HIS A 274 -16.16 -3.55 1.78
N TYR A 275 -14.94 -3.15 2.14
CA TYR A 275 -13.83 -3.04 1.19
C TYR A 275 -13.53 -4.39 0.53
N THR A 276 -13.40 -5.47 1.30
CA THR A 276 -13.15 -6.81 0.77
C THR A 276 -14.25 -7.29 -0.17
N GLU A 277 -15.52 -7.06 0.17
CA GLU A 277 -16.66 -7.37 -0.70
C GLU A 277 -16.59 -6.62 -2.03
N ARG A 278 -16.32 -5.30 -2.00
CA ARG A 278 -16.20 -4.46 -3.20
C ARG A 278 -14.99 -4.85 -4.05
N TYR A 279 -13.85 -5.12 -3.43
CA TYR A 279 -12.64 -5.57 -4.12
C TYR A 279 -12.86 -6.92 -4.81
N ASN A 280 -13.48 -7.89 -4.12
CA ASN A 280 -13.77 -9.21 -4.70
C ASN A 280 -14.75 -9.13 -5.87
N ARG A 281 -15.75 -8.24 -5.80
CA ARG A 281 -16.67 -7.96 -6.91
C ARG A 281 -15.91 -7.39 -8.11
N TRP A 282 -15.06 -6.39 -7.90
CA TRP A 282 -14.23 -5.81 -8.96
C TRP A 282 -13.27 -6.83 -9.59
N VAL A 283 -12.63 -7.69 -8.80
CA VAL A 283 -11.75 -8.76 -9.33
C VAL A 283 -12.51 -9.68 -10.28
N LYS A 284 -13.73 -10.10 -9.91
CA LYS A 284 -14.58 -10.94 -10.77
C LYS A 284 -14.96 -10.23 -12.07
N ALA A 285 -15.36 -8.96 -11.98
CA ALA A 285 -15.70 -8.13 -13.14
C ALA A 285 -14.48 -7.91 -14.07
N SER A 286 -13.31 -7.63 -13.49
CA SER A 286 -12.03 -7.47 -14.21
C SER A 286 -11.64 -8.73 -14.95
N GLN A 287 -11.84 -9.90 -14.34
CA GLN A 287 -11.56 -11.17 -14.98
C GLN A 287 -12.47 -11.39 -16.21
N LYS A 288 -13.78 -11.18 -16.08
CA LYS A 288 -14.72 -11.26 -17.21
C LYS A 288 -14.42 -10.24 -18.31
N TRP A 289 -14.02 -9.03 -17.92
CA TRP A 289 -13.63 -7.99 -18.88
C TRP A 289 -12.40 -8.39 -19.70
N LYS A 290 -11.39 -8.98 -19.04
CA LYS A 290 -10.20 -9.52 -19.72
C LYS A 290 -10.55 -10.69 -20.64
N GLU A 291 -11.47 -11.56 -20.22
CA GLU A 291 -11.92 -12.69 -21.02
C GLU A 291 -12.59 -12.24 -22.32
N ILE A 292 -13.47 -11.23 -22.27
CA ILE A 292 -14.09 -10.72 -23.51
C ILE A 292 -13.09 -9.98 -24.39
N ASP A 293 -12.18 -9.19 -23.82
CA ASP A 293 -11.14 -8.48 -24.58
C ASP A 293 -10.24 -9.47 -25.32
N GLN A 294 -9.77 -10.51 -24.61
CA GLN A 294 -8.99 -11.59 -25.21
C GLN A 294 -9.77 -12.33 -26.29
N ALA A 295 -11.05 -12.65 -26.05
CA ALA A 295 -11.90 -13.32 -27.04
C ALA A 295 -12.08 -12.45 -28.30
N CYS A 296 -12.32 -11.15 -28.15
CA CYS A 296 -12.42 -10.19 -29.26
C CYS A 296 -11.11 -10.07 -30.04
N TRP A 297 -9.98 -10.03 -29.33
CA TRP A 297 -8.65 -10.00 -29.96
C TRP A 297 -8.37 -11.27 -30.77
N MET A 298 -8.58 -12.45 -30.16
CA MET A 298 -8.42 -13.74 -30.84
C MET A 298 -9.35 -13.82 -32.05
N PHE A 299 -10.62 -13.47 -31.91
CA PHE A 299 -11.57 -13.47 -33.01
C PHE A 299 -11.12 -12.58 -34.17
N THR A 300 -10.56 -11.40 -33.87
CA THR A 300 -10.02 -10.49 -34.89
C THR A 300 -8.83 -11.10 -35.63
N GLU A 301 -7.91 -11.76 -34.90
CA GLU A 301 -6.77 -12.46 -35.50
C GLU A 301 -7.22 -13.61 -36.42
N TYR A 302 -8.19 -14.41 -35.96
CA TYR A 302 -8.79 -15.49 -36.75
C TYR A 302 -9.53 -14.95 -37.98
N MET A 303 -10.28 -13.85 -37.85
CA MET A 303 -10.95 -13.20 -38.99
C MET A 303 -9.95 -12.79 -40.07
N GLU A 304 -8.81 -12.22 -39.70
CA GLU A 304 -7.78 -11.82 -40.66
C GLU A 304 -7.16 -13.03 -41.38
N LYS A 305 -6.94 -14.14 -40.66
CA LYS A 305 -6.47 -15.40 -41.26
C LYS A 305 -7.49 -15.98 -42.22
N SER A 306 -8.75 -16.10 -41.80
CA SER A 306 -9.84 -16.64 -42.62
C SER A 306 -10.13 -15.77 -43.84
N SER A 307 -10.08 -14.43 -43.73
CA SER A 307 -10.26 -13.53 -44.87
C SER A 307 -9.20 -13.77 -45.94
N LYS A 308 -7.94 -13.99 -45.55
CA LYS A 308 -6.85 -14.33 -46.49
C LYS A 308 -7.07 -15.68 -47.16
N LEU A 309 -7.64 -16.66 -46.48
CA LEU A 309 -7.95 -17.97 -47.05
C LEU A 309 -9.11 -17.87 -48.04
N VAL A 310 -10.21 -17.20 -47.66
CA VAL A 310 -11.37 -16.98 -48.55
C VAL A 310 -10.98 -16.23 -49.82
N LYS A 311 -10.13 -15.19 -49.73
CA LYS A 311 -9.63 -14.46 -50.91
C LYS A 311 -8.76 -15.29 -51.85
N LYS A 312 -8.16 -16.40 -51.39
CA LYS A 312 -7.37 -17.31 -52.22
C LYS A 312 -8.22 -18.39 -52.91
N LEU A 313 -9.50 -18.48 -52.57
CA LEU A 313 -10.42 -19.41 -53.20
C LEU A 313 -10.67 -19.03 -54.66
N SER A 314 -10.76 -20.04 -55.50
CA SER A 314 -11.20 -19.94 -56.89
C SER A 314 -12.25 -21.01 -57.19
N VAL A 315 -12.92 -20.91 -58.34
CA VAL A 315 -13.91 -21.91 -58.81
C VAL A 315 -13.32 -23.33 -58.94
N LYS A 316 -11.98 -23.47 -58.98
CA LYS A 316 -11.27 -24.76 -59.09
C LYS A 316 -10.67 -25.27 -57.77
N THR A 317 -11.16 -24.77 -56.63
CA THR A 317 -10.58 -25.11 -55.31
C THR A 317 -10.86 -26.58 -54.94
N SER A 318 -9.89 -27.23 -54.30
CA SER A 318 -10.01 -28.65 -53.92
C SER A 318 -11.04 -28.85 -52.80
N ARG A 319 -11.71 -30.00 -52.79
CA ARG A 319 -12.68 -30.33 -51.74
C ARG A 319 -12.08 -30.37 -50.33
N ALA A 320 -10.79 -30.73 -50.21
CA ALA A 320 -10.08 -30.74 -48.94
C ALA A 320 -9.91 -29.33 -48.35
N THR A 321 -9.53 -28.36 -49.18
CA THR A 321 -9.36 -26.95 -48.75
C THR A 321 -10.70 -26.28 -48.42
N LEU A 322 -11.79 -26.66 -49.09
CA LEU A 322 -13.14 -26.25 -48.69
C LEU A 322 -13.54 -26.78 -47.31
N LEU A 323 -13.25 -28.04 -47.01
CA LEU A 323 -13.53 -28.65 -45.69
C LEU A 323 -12.73 -28.00 -44.56
N GLU A 324 -11.46 -27.67 -44.80
CA GLU A 324 -10.61 -26.94 -43.84
C GLU A 324 -11.21 -25.57 -43.49
N ILE A 325 -11.66 -24.82 -44.51
CA ILE A 325 -12.29 -23.50 -44.31
C ILE A 325 -13.66 -23.64 -43.63
N GLU A 326 -14.46 -24.67 -43.97
CA GLU A 326 -15.72 -24.94 -43.27
C GLU A 326 -15.49 -25.23 -41.77
N ASN A 327 -14.44 -25.97 -41.42
CA ASN A 327 -14.08 -26.22 -40.03
C ASN A 327 -13.62 -24.94 -39.30
N GLU A 328 -12.80 -24.11 -39.95
CA GLU A 328 -12.41 -22.79 -39.42
C GLU A 328 -13.64 -21.89 -39.20
N ILE A 329 -14.59 -21.90 -40.14
CA ILE A 329 -15.84 -21.16 -40.02
C ILE A 329 -16.67 -21.62 -38.81
N GLN A 330 -16.75 -22.93 -38.58
CA GLN A 330 -17.42 -23.47 -37.39
C GLN A 330 -16.74 -23.05 -36.09
N GLN A 331 -15.41 -23.02 -36.05
CA GLN A 331 -14.66 -22.53 -34.87
C GLN A 331 -14.94 -21.04 -34.62
N MET A 332 -14.94 -20.23 -35.67
CA MET A 332 -15.25 -18.80 -35.59
C MET A 332 -16.68 -18.55 -35.11
N GLN A 333 -17.66 -19.34 -35.58
CA GLN A 333 -19.04 -19.25 -35.12
C GLN A 333 -19.15 -19.54 -33.61
N LYS A 334 -18.41 -20.53 -33.09
CA LYS A 334 -18.35 -20.83 -31.65
C LYS A 334 -17.73 -19.69 -30.85
N MET A 335 -16.62 -19.10 -31.33
CA MET A 335 -15.98 -17.94 -30.70
C MET A 335 -16.93 -16.74 -30.65
N LEU A 336 -17.63 -16.45 -31.75
CA LEU A 336 -18.59 -15.34 -31.80
C LEU A 336 -19.78 -15.57 -30.84
N HIS A 337 -20.26 -16.80 -30.71
CA HIS A 337 -21.29 -17.14 -29.74
C HIS A 337 -20.78 -16.90 -28.31
N SER A 338 -19.56 -17.34 -27.99
CA SER A 338 -18.93 -17.11 -26.68
C SER A 338 -18.74 -15.62 -26.37
N ILE A 339 -18.32 -14.82 -27.35
CA ILE A 339 -18.26 -13.35 -27.21
C ILE A 339 -19.65 -12.80 -26.95
N GLY A 340 -20.68 -13.28 -27.66
CA GLY A 340 -22.06 -12.88 -27.46
C GLY A 340 -22.57 -13.16 -26.05
N THR A 341 -22.26 -14.31 -25.47
CA THR A 341 -22.65 -14.66 -24.09
C THR A 341 -21.93 -13.81 -23.06
N LEU A 342 -20.62 -13.61 -23.21
CA LEU A 342 -19.83 -12.74 -22.32
C LEU A 342 -20.31 -11.28 -22.41
N TYR A 343 -20.58 -10.80 -23.62
CA TYR A 343 -21.08 -9.45 -23.85
C TYR A 343 -22.46 -9.24 -23.22
N ALA A 344 -23.38 -10.19 -23.36
CA ALA A 344 -24.71 -10.11 -22.79
C ALA A 344 -24.68 -10.06 -21.25
N ASP A 345 -23.80 -10.85 -20.63
CA ASP A 345 -23.56 -10.83 -19.18
C ASP A 345 -23.03 -9.45 -18.73
N ILE A 346 -21.99 -8.93 -19.39
CA ILE A 346 -21.45 -7.59 -19.10
C ILE A 346 -22.51 -6.50 -19.27
N LEU A 347 -23.24 -6.51 -20.40
CA LEU A 347 -24.31 -5.56 -20.72
C LEU A 347 -25.38 -5.51 -19.61
N SER A 348 -25.78 -6.67 -19.09
CA SER A 348 -26.79 -6.75 -18.02
C SER A 348 -26.36 -6.10 -16.70
N HIS A 349 -25.05 -5.92 -16.49
CA HIS A 349 -24.45 -5.36 -15.29
C HIS A 349 -23.72 -4.03 -15.55
N SER A 350 -24.02 -3.35 -16.65
CA SER A 350 -23.37 -2.09 -17.04
C SER A 350 -24.36 -0.94 -17.22
N SER A 351 -23.86 0.29 -17.23
CA SER A 351 -24.58 1.42 -17.82
C SER A 351 -24.37 1.42 -19.35
N PRO A 352 -25.29 1.98 -20.16
CA PRO A 352 -25.11 2.08 -21.61
C PRO A 352 -23.84 2.84 -22.02
N GLU A 353 -23.49 3.88 -21.24
CA GLU A 353 -22.35 4.74 -21.51
C GLU A 353 -21.02 3.99 -21.33
N ASP A 354 -20.91 3.14 -20.31
CA ASP A 354 -19.67 2.43 -19.96
C ASP A 354 -19.30 1.30 -20.95
N ILE A 355 -20.26 0.83 -21.75
CA ILE A 355 -20.05 -0.29 -22.69
C ILE A 355 -20.06 0.14 -24.15
N THR A 356 -20.17 1.43 -24.45
CA THR A 356 -20.36 1.89 -25.85
C THR A 356 -19.19 1.46 -26.75
N GLU A 357 -17.96 1.50 -26.24
CA GLU A 357 -16.77 1.05 -26.97
C GLU A 357 -16.75 -0.47 -27.18
N LEU A 358 -17.08 -1.24 -26.13
CA LEU A 358 -17.18 -2.70 -26.20
C LEU A 358 -18.29 -3.13 -27.17
N GLN A 359 -19.45 -2.48 -27.10
CA GLN A 359 -20.57 -2.68 -28.03
C GLN A 359 -20.13 -2.44 -29.47
N THR A 360 -19.44 -1.32 -29.72
CA THR A 360 -18.92 -0.97 -31.05
C THR A 360 -17.96 -2.06 -31.55
N THR A 361 -17.09 -2.57 -30.68
CA THR A 361 -16.14 -3.63 -31.01
C THR A 361 -16.85 -4.94 -31.38
N VAL A 362 -17.82 -5.37 -30.57
CA VAL A 362 -18.61 -6.58 -30.80
C VAL A 362 -19.46 -6.46 -32.06
N ASP A 363 -20.08 -5.31 -32.31
CA ASP A 363 -20.91 -5.08 -33.49
C ASP A 363 -20.08 -4.99 -34.78
N ASN A 364 -18.88 -4.41 -34.71
CA ASN A 364 -17.92 -4.44 -35.82
C ASN A 364 -17.46 -5.87 -36.15
N ALA A 365 -17.15 -6.66 -35.12
CA ALA A 365 -16.77 -8.06 -35.28
C ALA A 365 -17.90 -8.88 -35.94
N LYS A 366 -19.14 -8.73 -35.46
CA LYS A 366 -20.33 -9.36 -36.05
C LYS A 366 -20.53 -8.96 -37.52
N ARG A 367 -20.45 -7.67 -37.85
CA ARG A 367 -20.63 -7.19 -39.23
C ARG A 367 -19.59 -7.76 -40.19
N ARG A 368 -18.32 -7.70 -39.82
CA ARG A 368 -17.22 -8.25 -40.62
C ARG A 368 -17.35 -9.77 -40.82
N TRP A 369 -17.80 -10.48 -39.79
CA TRP A 369 -18.06 -11.91 -39.88
C TRP A 369 -19.18 -12.23 -40.88
N GLN A 370 -20.30 -11.50 -40.83
CA GLN A 370 -21.39 -11.69 -41.78
C GLN A 370 -20.96 -11.41 -43.22
N GLN A 371 -20.11 -10.41 -43.44
CA GLN A 371 -19.52 -10.14 -44.76
C GLN A 371 -18.67 -11.33 -45.25
N LEU A 372 -17.77 -11.85 -44.41
CA LEU A 372 -16.92 -12.99 -44.76
C LEU A 372 -17.75 -14.26 -45.05
N LEU A 373 -18.80 -14.52 -44.27
CA LEU A 373 -19.74 -15.62 -44.54
C LEU A 373 -20.45 -15.45 -45.88
N SER A 374 -20.88 -14.24 -46.23
CA SER A 374 -21.53 -13.97 -47.52
C SER A 374 -20.58 -14.18 -48.70
N GLU A 375 -19.32 -13.75 -48.58
CA GLU A 375 -18.27 -13.97 -49.58
C GLU A 375 -17.99 -15.47 -49.76
N PHE A 376 -17.88 -16.22 -48.67
CA PHE A 376 -17.64 -17.66 -48.72
C PHE A 376 -18.80 -18.42 -49.37
N ASN A 377 -20.05 -18.09 -49.01
CA ASN A 377 -21.23 -18.74 -49.59
C ASN A 377 -21.39 -18.42 -51.09
N GLY A 378 -21.12 -17.18 -51.51
CA GLY A 378 -21.15 -16.78 -52.92
C GLY A 378 -20.07 -17.43 -53.79
N LEU A 379 -19.03 -18.02 -53.17
CA LEU A 379 -18.02 -18.83 -53.87
C LEU A 379 -18.38 -20.32 -53.94
N LYS A 380 -19.41 -20.74 -53.20
CA LYS A 380 -19.90 -22.13 -53.12
C LYS A 380 -21.08 -22.38 -54.06
N GLU A 381 -21.86 -21.35 -54.36
CA GLU A 381 -22.83 -21.30 -55.47
C GLU A 381 -22.13 -21.14 -56.82
#